data_AF-A0A9X9Q186-F1
#
_entry.id   AF-A0A9X9Q186-F1
#
_cell.length_a   1.000
_cell.length_b   1.000
_cell.length_c   1.000
_cell.angle_alpha   90.00
_cell.angle_beta   90.00
_cell.angle_gamma   90.00
#
_symmetry.space_group_name_H-M   'P 1'
#
loop_
_entity.id
_entity.type
_entity.pdbx_description
1 polymer ?
#
loop_
_entity_poly.entity_id
_entity_poly.type
_entity_poly.pdbx_seq_one_letter_code
_entity_poly.pdbx_strand_id
1 'polypeptide(L)' 'MKIIEDNNTLVFIVDVKAKKHQIKQAVKKLYDINVAKVNTLIRP' A
#
# COMPACT_ATOMS: atom_id res chain seq x y z
N MET A 1 6.06 -13.87 3.48
CA MET A 1 6.98 -12.87 4.05
C MET A 1 8.06 -12.39 3.08
N LYS A 2 8.52 -13.22 2.12
CA LYS A 2 9.55 -12.84 1.13
C LYS A 2 9.41 -11.45 0.51
N ILE A 3 8.21 -10.99 0.16
CA ILE A 3 8.00 -9.66 -0.46
C ILE A 3 8.34 -8.48 0.47
N ILE A 4 8.21 -8.67 1.79
CA ILE A 4 8.49 -7.63 2.79
C ILE A 4 10.01 -7.50 2.96
N GLU A 5 10.73 -8.62 2.96
CA GLU A 5 12.18 -8.66 3.15
C GLU A 5 12.94 -8.33 1.86
N ASP A 6 12.51 -8.87 0.72
CA ASP A 6 13.24 -8.76 -0.56
C ASP A 6 13.01 -7.42 -1.27
N ASN A 7 11.77 -6.89 -1.21
CA ASN A 7 11.37 -5.70 -1.97
C ASN A 7 10.93 -4.53 -1.09
N ASN A 8 10.98 -4.68 0.24
CA ASN A 8 10.50 -3.68 1.20
C ASN A 8 9.08 -3.17 0.85
N THR A 9 8.19 -4.06 0.40
CA THR A 9 6.83 -3.71 -0.02
C THR A 9 5.82 -4.27 0.96
N LEU A 10 5.00 -3.37 1.51
CA LEU A 10 3.88 -3.72 2.39
C LEU A 10 2.62 -3.97 1.57
N VAL A 11 1.96 -5.10 1.83
CA VAL A 11 0.71 -5.49 1.17
C VAL A 11 -0.45 -5.23 2.12
N PHE A 12 -1.41 -4.44 1.67
CA PHE A 12 -2.62 -4.08 2.44
C PHE A 12 -3.87 -4.53 1.70
N ILE A 13 -4.91 -4.87 2.45
CA ILE A 13 -6.28 -4.99 1.93
C ILE A 13 -6.95 -3.62 2.11
N VAL A 14 -7.55 -3.12 1.05
CA VAL A 14 -8.18 -1.79 1.00
C VAL A 14 -9.57 -1.89 0.36
N ASP A 15 -10.35 -0.83 0.52
CA ASP A 15 -11.64 -0.70 -0.16
C ASP A 15 -11.47 -0.70 -1.69
N VAL A 16 -12.39 -1.34 -2.40
CA VAL A 16 -12.34 -1.53 -3.86
C VAL A 16 -12.39 -0.20 -4.62
N LYS A 17 -12.99 0.85 -4.04
CA LYS A 17 -13.10 2.19 -4.64
C LYS A 17 -11.93 3.10 -4.28
N ALA A 18 -10.99 2.66 -3.45
CA ALA A 18 -9.86 3.47 -3.01
C ALA A 18 -8.88 3.76 -4.15
N LYS A 19 -8.59 5.04 -4.39
CA LYS A 19 -7.56 5.46 -5.36
C LYS A 19 -6.17 5.43 -4.73
N LYS A 20 -5.14 5.24 -5.55
CA LYS A 20 -3.72 5.20 -5.13
C LYS A 20 -3.29 6.39 -4.27
N HIS A 21 -3.79 7.60 -4.55
CA HIS A 21 -3.49 8.80 -3.77
C HIS A 21 -4.06 8.74 -2.35
N GLN A 22 -5.29 8.24 -2.19
CA GLN A 22 -5.94 8.07 -0.89
C GLN A 22 -5.19 7.02 -0.06
N ILE A 23 -4.82 5.90 -0.68
CA ILE A 23 -4.04 4.84 -0.04
C ILE A 23 -2.68 5.39 0.43
N LYS A 24 -1.98 6.15 -0.42
CA LYS A 24 -0.69 6.78 -0.07
C LYS A 24 -0.81 7.69 1.14
N GLN A 25 -1.85 8.53 1.19
CA GLN A 25 -2.07 9.46 2.30
C GLN A 25 -2.47 8.74 3.59
N ALA A 26 -3.33 7.72 3.50
CA ALA A 26 -3.76 6.93 4.65
C ALA A 26 -2.59 6.14 5.26
N VAL A 27 -1.77 5.48 4.43
CA VAL A 27 -0.58 4.74 4.90
C VAL A 27 0.42 5.68 5.57
N LYS A 28 0.64 6.87 5.00
CA LYS A 28 1.50 7.88 5.63
C LYS A 28 0.94 8.36 6.97
N LYS A 29 -0.37 8.58 7.09
CA LYS A 29 -0.97 9.05 8.36
C LYS A 29 -0.99 7.97 9.45
N LEU A 30 -1.22 6.71 9.09
CA LEU A 30 -1.38 5.61 10.06
C LEU A 30 -0.03 5.11 10.60
N TYR A 31 0.99 5.08 9.75
CA TYR A 31 2.27 4.46 10.08
C TYR A 31 3.45 5.43 10.03
N ASP A 32 3.22 6.69 9.66
CA ASP A 32 4.26 7.73 9.45
C ASP A 32 5.36 7.33 8.46
N ILE A 33 4.99 6.56 7.43
CA ILE A 33 5.94 6.05 6.41
C ILE A 33 5.86 6.90 5.14
N ASN A 34 7.03 7.23 4.57
CA ASN A 34 7.12 7.82 3.24
C ASN A 34 6.99 6.75 2.15
N VAL A 35 5.89 6.80 1.39
CA VAL A 35 5.60 5.84 0.32
C VAL A 35 6.20 6.31 -1.01
N ALA A 36 7.10 5.53 -1.60
CA ALA A 36 7.68 5.80 -2.91
C ALA A 36 6.67 5.54 -4.05
N LYS A 37 6.08 4.34 -4.10
CA LYS A 37 5.17 3.89 -5.16
C LYS A 37 4.03 3.04 -4.58
N VAL A 38 2.84 3.15 -5.16
CA VAL A 38 1.67 2.33 -4.80
C VAL A 38 1.21 1.54 -6.02
N ASN A 39 1.13 0.22 -5.86
CA ASN A 39 0.53 -0.69 -6.82
C ASN A 39 -0.75 -1.28 -6.22
N THR A 40 -1.79 -1.42 -7.04
CA THR A 40 -3.10 -1.94 -6.64
C THR A 40 -3.50 -3.07 -7.57
N LEU A 41 -4.02 -4.15 -7.03
CA LEU A 41 -4.54 -5.30 -7.77
C LEU A 41 -5.90 -5.67 -7.17
N ILE A 42 -6.92 -5.80 -8.01
CA ILE A 42 -8.20 -6.40 -7.62
C ILE A 42 -8.03 -7.90 -7.79
N ARG A 43 -8.20 -8.65 -6.69
CA ARG A 43 -8.24 -10.11 -6.73
C ARG A 43 -9.67 -10.55 -7.11
N PRO A 44 -9.85 -11.58 -7.96
CA PRO A 44 -11.16 -12.14 -8.25
C PRO A 44 -11.80 -12.75 -7.01
#